data_AF-A0A965PLG8-F1
#
_entry.id   AF-A0A965PLG8-F1
#
_cell.length_a   1.000
_cell.length_b   1.000
_cell.length_c   1.000
_cell.angle_alpha   90.00
_cell.angle_beta   90.00
_cell.angle_gamma   90.00
#
_symmetry.space_group_name_H-M   'P 1'
#
loop_
_entity.id
_entity.type
_entity.pdbx_description
1 polymer ?
#
loop_
_entity_poly.entity_id
_entity_poly.type
_entity_poly.pdbx_seq_one_letter_code
_entity_poly.pdbx_strand_id
1 'polypeptide(L)'
;VEGGVAAAEGEPAPVVEKPVADAASPTPEPAPDATPQVAEVSLNGAQITGLIAIVQAISDGIVTSDGAGAMIAASFPSIPPAQINAILAGVVERQPVPAADAQPQPVPVVEDAPARSLPEVRALTISIDFDRTFAADPQMWGEFARKSVADGNTVVMISRRPEADRQIVTDTLGEYADAFSQVLLVGGDTLKADAATEAGIDVDVWVDDSPQTITDAPLPETKKRSRRKKSDG
;
A
#
# COMPACT_ATOMS: atom_id res chain seq x y z
N VAL A 1 -73.98 -1.03 -9.27
CA VAL A 1 -73.15 -0.48 -10.36
C VAL A 1 -71.82 -1.20 -10.30
N GLU A 2 -71.74 -2.49 -10.66
CA GLU A 2 -71.79 -3.07 -12.02
C GLU A 2 -70.90 -2.36 -13.05
N GLY A 3 -70.03 -3.15 -13.69
CA GLY A 3 -69.36 -2.88 -14.97
C GLY A 3 -67.89 -2.45 -14.81
N GLY A 4 -66.88 -3.10 -15.37
CA GLY A 4 -66.91 -4.09 -16.45
C GLY A 4 -65.58 -4.82 -16.65
N VAL A 5 -65.69 -5.89 -17.43
CA VAL A 5 -64.72 -6.93 -17.76
C VAL A 5 -64.47 -6.87 -19.27
N ALA A 6 -63.23 -7.06 -19.73
CA ALA A 6 -62.80 -7.65 -21.02
C ALA A 6 -61.27 -7.49 -21.13
N ALA A 7 -60.39 -8.50 -21.18
CA ALA A 7 -60.29 -9.75 -21.96
C ALA A 7 -59.91 -9.53 -23.44
N ALA A 8 -58.70 -9.98 -23.82
CA ALA A 8 -58.29 -10.60 -25.09
C ALA A 8 -56.75 -10.80 -25.02
N GLU A 9 -56.22 -11.99 -24.71
CA GLU A 9 -55.94 -13.14 -25.60
C GLU A 9 -55.10 -12.83 -26.85
N GLY A 10 -53.95 -13.52 -26.97
CA GLY A 10 -53.11 -13.50 -28.16
C GLY A 10 -51.72 -14.13 -28.00
N GLU A 11 -51.65 -15.43 -27.73
CA GLU A 11 -50.51 -16.29 -28.11
C GLU A 11 -51.09 -17.44 -28.98
N PRO A 12 -50.38 -17.93 -30.02
CA PRO A 12 -49.33 -18.93 -29.77
C PRO A 12 -48.12 -18.94 -30.74
N ALA A 13 -46.96 -19.38 -30.22
CA ALA A 13 -45.94 -20.36 -30.69
C ALA A 13 -45.90 -20.86 -32.17
N PRO A 14 -44.97 -21.75 -32.59
CA PRO A 14 -43.50 -21.89 -32.39
C PRO A 14 -42.77 -22.16 -33.74
N VAL A 15 -41.45 -21.94 -33.88
CA VAL A 15 -40.65 -22.65 -34.90
C VAL A 15 -39.27 -23.05 -34.36
N VAL A 16 -39.06 -24.36 -34.40
CA VAL A 16 -37.84 -25.12 -34.18
C VAL A 16 -37.04 -25.13 -35.48
N GLU A 17 -35.73 -24.89 -35.44
CA GLU A 17 -34.83 -25.57 -36.37
C GLU A 17 -33.46 -25.88 -35.75
N LYS A 18 -32.97 -27.06 -36.15
CA LYS A 18 -32.00 -27.94 -35.52
C LYS A 18 -30.55 -27.66 -35.96
N PRO A 19 -29.55 -28.25 -35.27
CA PRO A 19 -28.14 -28.09 -35.57
C PRO A 19 -27.73 -28.95 -36.78
N VAL A 20 -26.84 -28.43 -37.61
CA VAL A 20 -26.15 -29.18 -38.67
C VAL A 20 -24.70 -29.38 -38.24
N ALA A 21 -24.37 -30.62 -37.91
CA ALA A 21 -23.01 -31.15 -38.02
C ALA A 21 -22.89 -31.81 -39.40
N ASP A 22 -21.79 -31.60 -40.13
CA ASP A 22 -20.90 -32.69 -40.55
C ASP A 22 -19.67 -32.18 -41.37
N ALA A 23 -18.56 -32.89 -41.17
CA ALA A 23 -17.42 -33.17 -42.05
C ALA A 23 -16.76 -32.05 -42.88
N ALA A 24 -15.49 -31.75 -42.56
CA ALA A 24 -14.33 -32.23 -43.35
C ALA A 24 -13.05 -31.51 -42.90
N SER A 25 -12.08 -32.27 -42.38
CA SER A 25 -10.70 -31.83 -42.23
C SER A 25 -10.02 -31.65 -43.60
N PRO A 26 -9.18 -30.61 -43.73
CA PRO A 26 -7.91 -30.79 -44.41
C PRO A 26 -6.77 -30.48 -43.43
N THR A 27 -5.89 -31.46 -43.25
CA THR A 27 -4.57 -31.29 -42.65
C THR A 27 -3.71 -30.39 -43.54
N PRO A 28 -3.12 -29.29 -43.05
CA PRO A 28 -1.99 -28.65 -43.69
C PRO A 28 -0.68 -29.12 -43.05
N GLU A 29 0.24 -29.55 -43.92
CA GLU A 29 1.67 -29.77 -43.67
C GLU A 29 2.34 -28.67 -42.82
N PRO A 30 3.41 -28.99 -42.07
CA PRO A 30 4.15 -28.02 -41.28
C PRO A 30 5.11 -27.24 -42.20
N ALA A 31 4.88 -25.94 -42.35
CA ALA A 31 5.82 -25.01 -42.97
C ALA A 31 6.55 -24.18 -41.88
N PRO A 32 7.81 -23.78 -42.13
CA PRO A 32 8.82 -23.54 -41.10
C PRO A 32 8.82 -22.11 -40.55
N ASP A 33 9.31 -21.99 -39.31
CA ASP A 33 9.83 -20.77 -38.66
C ASP A 33 9.04 -19.48 -38.92
N ALA A 34 7.86 -19.41 -38.30
CA ALA A 34 7.32 -18.13 -37.88
C ALA A 34 8.23 -17.58 -36.78
N THR A 35 9.01 -16.56 -37.13
CA THR A 35 9.58 -15.63 -36.15
C THR A 35 8.50 -15.26 -35.12
N PRO A 36 8.82 -15.19 -33.81
CA PRO A 36 7.81 -14.82 -32.82
C PRO A 36 7.36 -13.39 -33.12
N GLN A 37 6.24 -13.27 -33.82
CA GLN A 37 5.46 -12.05 -33.85
C GLN A 37 5.14 -11.75 -32.39
N VAL A 38 5.57 -10.57 -31.94
CA VAL A 38 5.27 -10.03 -30.62
C VAL A 38 3.75 -9.99 -30.52
N ALA A 39 3.17 -11.05 -29.98
CA ALA A 39 1.78 -11.05 -29.58
C ALA A 39 1.63 -9.83 -28.68
N GLU A 40 0.68 -8.96 -29.01
CA GLU A 40 0.28 -7.85 -28.17
C GLU A 40 -0.27 -8.42 -26.85
N VAL A 41 0.65 -8.75 -25.94
CA VAL A 41 0.33 -8.96 -24.54
C VAL A 41 -0.03 -7.58 -24.02
N SER A 42 -1.34 -7.26 -24.08
CA SER A 42 -1.90 -6.15 -23.32
C SER A 42 -1.70 -6.46 -21.85
N LEU A 43 -0.53 -6.11 -21.34
CA LEU A 43 -0.25 -6.09 -19.91
C LEU A 43 -1.17 -5.05 -19.29
N ASN A 44 -1.92 -5.44 -18.26
CA ASN A 44 -2.71 -4.47 -17.52
C ASN A 44 -1.77 -3.48 -16.79
N GLY A 45 -2.28 -2.30 -16.43
CA GLY A 45 -1.47 -1.26 -15.80
C GLY A 45 -0.70 -1.73 -14.55
N ALA A 46 -1.27 -2.65 -13.77
CA ALA A 46 -0.64 -3.22 -12.59
C ALA A 46 0.55 -4.14 -12.93
N GLN A 47 0.45 -4.92 -14.01
CA GLN A 47 1.51 -5.79 -14.50
C GLN A 47 2.72 -4.98 -15.01
N ILE A 48 2.48 -3.86 -15.68
CA ILE A 48 3.53 -2.93 -16.11
C ILE A 48 4.23 -2.31 -14.90
N THR A 49 3.47 -1.86 -13.90
CA THR A 49 4.04 -1.32 -12.65
C THR A 49 4.91 -2.34 -11.93
N GLY A 50 4.49 -3.61 -11.86
CA GLY A 50 5.26 -4.68 -11.24
C GLY A 50 6.60 -4.95 -11.94
N LEU A 51 6.62 -4.96 -13.27
CA LEU A 51 7.84 -5.17 -14.04
C LEU A 51 8.83 -4.00 -13.86
N ILE A 52 8.34 -2.76 -13.84
CA ILE A 52 9.15 -1.55 -13.60
C ILE A 52 9.81 -1.60 -12.21
N ALA A 53 9.05 -1.99 -11.18
CA ALA A 53 9.57 -2.07 -9.82
C ALA A 53 10.71 -3.09 -9.69
N ILE A 54 10.60 -4.26 -10.34
CA ILE A 54 11.66 -5.27 -10.33
C ILE A 54 12.92 -4.75 -11.03
N VAL A 55 12.79 -4.08 -12.19
CA VAL A 55 13.94 -3.52 -12.92
C VAL A 55 14.62 -2.38 -12.14
N GLN A 56 13.84 -1.56 -11.42
CA GLN A 56 14.39 -0.53 -10.53
C GLN A 56 15.18 -1.15 -9.37
N ALA A 57 14.69 -2.23 -8.76
CA ALA A 57 15.40 -2.94 -7.70
C ALA A 57 16.76 -3.51 -8.15
N ILE A 58 16.91 -3.88 -9.43
CA ILE A 58 18.22 -4.26 -10.01
C ILE A 58 19.13 -3.04 -10.16
N SER A 59 18.58 -1.93 -10.64
CA SER A 59 19.34 -0.68 -10.86
C SER A 59 19.87 -0.10 -9.54
N ASP A 60 19.10 -0.30 -8.45
CA ASP A 60 19.46 0.10 -7.09
C ASP A 60 20.37 -0.90 -6.37
N GLY A 61 20.66 -2.06 -6.99
CA GLY A 61 21.51 -3.10 -6.43
C GLY A 61 20.87 -3.88 -5.27
N ILE A 62 19.55 -3.82 -5.15
CA ILE A 62 18.77 -4.54 -4.13
C ILE A 62 18.59 -6.01 -4.52
N VAL A 63 18.45 -6.27 -5.82
CA VAL A 63 18.20 -7.60 -6.38
C VAL A 63 19.18 -7.86 -7.52
N THR A 64 19.77 -9.05 -7.57
CA THR A 64 20.66 -9.44 -8.67
C THR A 64 19.86 -9.74 -9.95
N SER A 65 20.50 -9.66 -11.12
CA SER A 65 19.84 -10.01 -12.38
C SER A 65 19.21 -11.43 -12.35
N ASP A 66 19.91 -12.41 -11.79
CA ASP A 66 19.40 -13.78 -11.61
C ASP A 66 18.16 -13.84 -10.69
N GLY A 67 18.20 -13.10 -9.58
CA GLY A 67 17.08 -13.01 -8.64
C GLY A 67 15.85 -12.34 -9.24
N ALA A 68 16.06 -11.29 -10.03
CA ALA A 68 15.00 -10.62 -10.75
C ALA A 68 14.37 -11.51 -11.83
N GLY A 69 15.19 -12.32 -12.52
CA GLY A 69 14.70 -13.33 -13.46
C GLY A 69 13.74 -14.33 -12.81
N ALA A 70 14.07 -14.79 -11.59
CA ALA A 70 13.19 -15.68 -10.82
C ALA A 70 11.88 -14.98 -10.39
N MET A 71 11.94 -13.71 -9.98
CA MET A 71 10.75 -12.93 -9.61
C MET A 71 9.81 -12.68 -10.79
N ILE A 72 10.37 -12.37 -11.96
CA ILE A 72 9.60 -12.17 -13.20
C ILE A 72 8.98 -13.50 -13.64
N ALA A 73 9.72 -14.60 -13.61
CA ALA A 73 9.20 -15.92 -13.96
C ALA A 73 8.06 -16.38 -13.03
N ALA A 74 8.17 -16.09 -11.74
CA ALA A 74 7.13 -16.41 -10.76
C ALA A 74 5.87 -15.53 -10.92
N SER A 75 6.05 -14.24 -11.23
CA SER A 75 4.96 -13.28 -11.35
C SER A 75 4.28 -13.30 -12.72
N PHE A 76 4.99 -13.77 -13.75
CA PHE A 76 4.53 -13.78 -15.14
C PHE A 76 4.82 -15.13 -15.83
N PRO A 77 4.06 -16.20 -15.50
CA PRO A 77 4.29 -17.54 -16.06
C PRO A 77 4.13 -17.64 -17.59
N SER A 78 3.48 -16.65 -18.20
CA SER A 78 3.28 -16.57 -19.65
C SER A 78 4.46 -15.95 -20.42
N ILE A 79 5.46 -15.39 -19.73
CA ILE A 79 6.65 -14.82 -20.36
C ILE A 79 7.72 -15.91 -20.49
N PRO A 80 8.17 -16.26 -21.71
CA PRO A 80 9.21 -17.24 -21.90
C PRO A 80 10.55 -16.78 -21.28
N PRO A 81 11.38 -17.69 -20.74
CA PRO A 81 12.67 -17.34 -20.14
C PRO A 81 13.61 -16.56 -21.08
N ALA A 82 13.56 -16.83 -22.39
CA ALA A 82 14.32 -16.09 -23.39
C ALA A 82 13.94 -14.59 -23.45
N GLN A 83 12.65 -14.28 -23.23
CA GLN A 83 12.15 -12.90 -23.22
C GLN A 83 12.50 -12.20 -21.90
N ILE A 84 12.50 -12.92 -20.77
CA ILE A 84 12.99 -12.40 -19.48
C ILE A 84 14.46 -12.01 -19.60
N ASN A 85 15.29 -12.89 -20.17
CA ASN A 85 16.71 -12.61 -20.38
C ASN A 85 16.93 -11.42 -21.32
N ALA A 86 16.10 -11.25 -22.35
CA ALA A 86 16.18 -10.10 -23.24
C ALA A 86 15.84 -8.78 -22.53
N ILE A 87 14.88 -8.78 -21.59
CA ILE A 87 14.54 -7.63 -20.74
C ILE A 87 15.70 -7.29 -19.81
N LEU A 88 16.27 -8.29 -19.15
CA LEU A 88 17.36 -8.11 -18.19
C LEU A 88 18.69 -7.71 -18.85
N ALA A 89 18.94 -8.13 -20.09
CA ALA A 89 20.17 -7.80 -20.83
C ALA A 89 20.35 -6.29 -21.07
N GLY A 90 19.27 -5.50 -21.03
CA GLY A 90 19.32 -4.03 -21.17
C GLY A 90 19.54 -3.28 -19.86
N VAL A 91 19.57 -3.96 -18.71
CA VAL A 91 19.68 -3.33 -17.39
C VAL A 91 21.14 -3.26 -16.96
N VAL A 92 21.63 -2.05 -16.72
CA VAL A 92 22.97 -1.85 -16.16
C VAL A 92 22.89 -2.15 -14.66
N GLU A 93 23.26 -3.36 -14.28
CA GLU A 93 23.34 -3.77 -12.88
C GLU A 93 24.46 -2.99 -12.19
N ARG A 94 24.13 -2.30 -11.10
CA ARG A 94 25.15 -1.84 -10.16
C ARG A 94 25.60 -3.05 -9.37
N GLN A 95 26.80 -3.54 -9.70
CA GLN A 95 27.41 -4.67 -9.01
C GLN A 95 27.46 -4.38 -7.50
N PRO A 96 26.83 -5.21 -6.65
CA PRO A 96 27.02 -5.11 -5.21
C PRO A 96 28.51 -5.36 -4.92
N VAL A 97 29.16 -4.44 -4.21
CA VAL A 97 30.55 -4.58 -3.80
C VAL A 97 30.70 -5.84 -2.93
N PRO A 98 31.54 -6.82 -3.32
CA PRO A 98 31.76 -8.02 -2.52
C PRO A 98 32.50 -7.66 -1.21
N ALA A 99 31.94 -8.07 -0.08
CA ALA A 99 32.63 -8.02 1.20
C ALA A 99 33.51 -9.27 1.36
N ALA A 100 34.82 -9.17 1.08
CA ALA A 100 35.89 -9.98 1.68
C ALA A 100 37.27 -9.65 1.06
N ASP A 101 38.08 -8.83 1.73
CA ASP A 101 39.33 -9.23 2.38
C ASP A 101 40.09 -8.01 2.92
N ALA A 102 40.64 -8.17 4.12
CA ALA A 102 41.24 -7.13 4.94
C ALA A 102 42.58 -6.63 4.38
N GLN A 103 42.66 -5.31 4.15
CA GLN A 103 43.89 -4.55 4.32
C GLN A 103 43.55 -3.30 5.17
N PRO A 104 44.33 -2.98 6.21
CA PRO A 104 44.12 -1.75 6.97
C PRO A 104 44.48 -0.56 6.09
N GLN A 105 43.48 -0.05 5.36
CA GLN A 105 43.54 1.27 4.77
C GLN A 105 43.65 2.26 5.93
N PRO A 106 44.63 3.19 5.94
CA PRO A 106 44.65 4.26 6.93
C PRO A 106 43.36 5.04 6.76
N VAL A 107 42.46 4.90 7.75
CA VAL A 107 41.20 5.62 7.77
C VAL A 107 41.52 7.11 7.63
N PRO A 108 40.94 7.85 6.66
CA PRO A 108 40.75 9.25 6.91
C PRO A 108 39.91 9.31 8.18
N VAL A 109 40.39 10.02 9.20
CA VAL A 109 39.62 10.32 10.40
C VAL A 109 38.44 11.18 9.93
N VAL A 110 37.39 10.51 9.44
CA VAL A 110 36.05 11.06 9.43
C VAL A 110 35.63 11.04 10.88
N GLU A 111 35.78 12.19 11.52
CA GLU A 111 35.12 12.49 12.78
C GLU A 111 33.70 11.92 12.75
N ASP A 112 33.37 11.18 13.82
CA ASP A 112 32.06 10.65 14.16
C ASP A 112 30.92 11.51 13.61
N ALA A 113 30.42 11.16 12.43
CA ALA A 113 29.03 11.41 12.13
C ALA A 113 28.28 10.32 12.91
N PRO A 114 27.55 10.67 14.00
CA PRO A 114 26.92 9.66 14.80
C PRO A 114 25.97 8.89 13.89
N ALA A 115 26.23 7.58 13.76
CA ALA A 115 25.15 6.65 13.48
C ALA A 115 24.05 7.04 14.46
N ARG A 116 22.89 7.48 13.95
CA ARG A 116 21.71 7.65 14.78
C ARG A 116 21.28 6.25 15.17
N SER A 117 21.99 5.65 16.12
CA SER A 117 21.43 4.64 17.00
C SER A 117 20.12 5.24 17.46
N LEU A 118 19.00 4.67 17.02
CA LEU A 118 17.72 5.04 17.61
C LEU A 118 17.93 4.92 19.13
N PRO A 119 17.57 5.96 19.92
CA PRO A 119 17.62 5.82 21.36
C PRO A 119 16.88 4.53 21.75
N GLU A 120 17.35 3.87 22.80
CA GLU A 120 16.69 2.74 23.45
C GLU A 120 15.17 2.89 23.31
N VAL A 121 14.52 1.93 22.62
CA VAL A 121 13.14 2.10 22.12
C VAL A 121 12.22 2.34 23.31
N ARG A 122 11.99 3.62 23.64
CA ARG A 122 11.08 3.99 24.71
C ARG A 122 9.68 3.57 24.29
N ALA A 123 8.89 3.08 25.25
CA ALA A 123 7.46 2.91 25.08
C ALA A 123 6.86 4.22 24.55
N LEU A 124 6.15 4.15 23.42
CA LEU A 124 5.52 5.31 22.81
C LEU A 124 4.09 5.47 23.30
N THR A 125 3.60 6.69 23.31
CA THR A 125 2.17 7.00 23.39
C THR A 125 1.64 7.29 21.99
N ILE A 126 0.68 6.49 21.54
CA ILE A 126 0.10 6.55 20.19
C ILE A 126 -1.37 6.98 20.31
N SER A 127 -1.74 8.08 19.68
CA SER A 127 -3.13 8.52 19.55
C SER A 127 -3.70 8.08 18.19
N ILE A 128 -4.88 7.48 18.20
CA ILE A 128 -5.63 7.09 16.99
C ILE A 128 -6.93 7.89 16.92
N ASP A 129 -7.19 8.53 15.78
CA ASP A 129 -8.48 9.17 15.52
C ASP A 129 -9.61 8.14 15.33
N PHE A 130 -10.84 8.56 15.62
CA PHE A 130 -12.02 7.75 15.44
C PHE A 130 -12.58 7.82 14.01
N ASP A 131 -13.07 8.98 13.59
CA ASP A 131 -13.84 9.10 12.34
C ASP A 131 -12.94 8.92 11.12
N ARG A 132 -13.36 8.08 10.16
CA ARG A 132 -12.59 7.75 8.93
C ARG A 132 -11.17 7.18 9.13
N THR A 133 -10.72 7.06 10.38
CA THR A 133 -9.51 6.35 10.79
C THR A 133 -9.91 5.03 11.44
N PHE A 134 -10.14 4.96 12.76
CA PHE A 134 -10.55 3.72 13.43
C PHE A 134 -11.86 3.17 12.86
N ALA A 135 -12.89 4.01 12.73
CA ALA A 135 -14.22 3.60 12.28
C ALA A 135 -14.27 3.13 10.81
N ALA A 136 -13.24 3.43 10.01
CA ALA A 136 -13.17 2.95 8.63
C ALA A 136 -12.80 1.46 8.55
N ASP A 137 -11.99 0.96 9.48
CA ASP A 137 -11.61 -0.45 9.60
C ASP A 137 -11.28 -0.80 11.06
N PRO A 138 -12.31 -1.03 11.91
CA PRO A 138 -12.12 -1.28 13.34
C PRO A 138 -11.27 -2.52 13.63
N GLN A 139 -11.35 -3.53 12.76
CA GLN A 139 -10.60 -4.78 12.95
C GLN A 139 -9.09 -4.53 12.77
N MET A 140 -8.70 -3.89 11.66
CA MET A 140 -7.28 -3.61 11.41
C MET A 140 -6.68 -2.71 12.48
N TRP A 141 -7.36 -1.61 12.82
CA TRP A 141 -6.88 -0.67 13.84
C TRP A 141 -6.93 -1.24 15.26
N GLY A 142 -7.91 -2.08 15.57
CA GLY A 142 -8.02 -2.80 16.82
C GLY A 142 -6.87 -3.78 17.04
N GLU A 143 -6.51 -4.57 16.02
CA GLU A 143 -5.35 -5.46 16.06
C GLU A 143 -4.04 -4.67 16.17
N PHE A 144 -3.93 -3.54 15.46
CA PHE A 144 -2.80 -2.63 15.60
C PHE A 144 -2.67 -2.10 17.04
N ALA A 145 -3.78 -1.68 17.67
CA ALA A 145 -3.78 -1.17 19.04
C ALA A 145 -3.36 -2.26 20.04
N ARG A 146 -3.96 -3.46 19.95
CA ARG A 146 -3.61 -4.62 20.79
C ARG A 146 -2.13 -4.98 20.67
N LYS A 147 -1.61 -5.06 19.44
CA LYS A 147 -0.20 -5.35 19.21
C LYS A 147 0.70 -4.25 19.77
N SER A 148 0.34 -2.98 19.57
CA SER A 148 1.11 -1.86 20.10
C SER A 148 1.21 -1.91 21.62
N VAL A 149 0.11 -2.21 22.31
CA VAL A 149 0.09 -2.42 23.77
C VAL A 149 0.92 -3.63 24.18
N ALA A 150 0.83 -4.75 23.47
CA ALA A 150 1.64 -5.94 23.73
C ALA A 150 3.14 -5.68 23.58
N ASP A 151 3.53 -4.77 22.68
CA ASP A 151 4.90 -4.30 22.48
C ASP A 151 5.32 -3.23 23.52
N GLY A 152 4.48 -2.92 24.51
CA GLY A 152 4.76 -2.03 25.63
C GLY A 152 4.38 -0.56 25.40
N ASN A 153 3.71 -0.23 24.30
CA ASN A 153 3.25 1.13 24.02
C ASN A 153 1.94 1.45 24.74
N THR A 154 1.66 2.74 24.93
CA THR A 154 0.36 3.22 25.38
C THR A 154 -0.45 3.66 24.17
N VAL A 155 -1.69 3.20 24.06
CA VAL A 155 -2.61 3.64 23.00
C VAL A 155 -3.75 4.42 23.62
N VAL A 156 -4.09 5.54 23.01
CA VAL A 156 -5.21 6.42 23.36
C VAL A 156 -6.04 6.71 22.11
N MET A 157 -7.31 7.04 22.31
CA MET A 157 -8.18 7.53 21.23
C MET A 157 -8.59 8.96 21.55
N ILE A 158 -8.43 9.84 20.57
CA ILE A 158 -8.84 11.25 20.69
C ILE A 158 -9.66 11.62 19.45
N SER A 159 -10.93 11.92 19.66
CA SER A 159 -11.89 12.24 18.60
C SER A 159 -12.54 13.59 18.84
N ARG A 160 -12.85 14.32 17.75
CA ARG A 160 -13.65 15.56 17.79
C ARG A 160 -15.15 15.31 17.90
N ARG A 161 -15.57 14.06 18.09
CA ARG A 161 -16.96 13.76 18.45
C ARG A 161 -17.33 14.37 19.80
N PRO A 162 -18.59 14.79 19.98
CA PRO A 162 -19.08 15.24 21.27
C PRO A 162 -19.25 14.05 22.22
N GLU A 163 -19.25 14.33 23.52
CA GLU A 163 -19.47 13.34 24.59
C GLU A 163 -20.77 12.53 24.44
N ALA A 164 -21.80 13.12 23.82
CA ALA A 164 -23.06 12.45 23.51
C ALA A 164 -22.90 11.21 22.61
N ASP A 165 -21.81 11.12 21.84
CA ASP A 165 -21.51 9.99 20.95
C ASP A 165 -20.76 8.86 21.65
N ARG A 166 -20.48 8.95 22.96
CA ARG A 166 -19.67 7.96 23.69
C ARG A 166 -20.15 6.52 23.48
N GLN A 167 -21.45 6.29 23.53
CA GLN A 167 -21.99 4.93 23.34
C GLN A 167 -21.65 4.38 21.95
N ILE A 168 -21.76 5.21 20.90
CA ILE A 168 -21.44 4.81 19.52
C ILE A 168 -19.96 4.44 19.40
N VAL A 169 -19.09 5.24 20.01
CA VAL A 169 -17.64 4.98 20.02
C VAL A 169 -17.33 3.69 20.78
N THR A 170 -17.90 3.49 21.97
CA THR A 170 -17.74 2.27 22.77
C THR A 170 -18.25 1.03 22.04
N ASP A 171 -19.40 1.10 21.39
CA ASP A 171 -19.96 -0.01 20.63
C ASP A 171 -19.08 -0.37 19.42
N THR A 172 -18.50 0.65 18.77
CA THR A 172 -17.60 0.47 17.61
C THR A 172 -16.24 -0.10 18.02
N LEU A 173 -15.71 0.31 19.17
CA LEU A 173 -14.50 -0.26 19.76
C LEU A 173 -14.70 -1.75 20.08
N GLY A 174 -15.89 -2.11 20.59
CA GLY A 174 -16.28 -3.49 20.86
C GLY A 174 -15.25 -4.21 21.73
N GLU A 175 -14.72 -5.32 21.22
CA GLU A 175 -13.72 -6.13 21.93
C GLU A 175 -12.34 -5.46 22.04
N TYR A 176 -12.07 -4.39 21.29
CA TYR A 176 -10.78 -3.68 21.31
C TYR A 176 -10.72 -2.55 22.33
N ALA A 177 -11.82 -2.28 23.05
CA ALA A 177 -11.90 -1.16 23.99
C ALA A 177 -10.84 -1.22 25.10
N ASP A 178 -10.41 -2.42 25.49
CA ASP A 178 -9.38 -2.65 26.51
C ASP A 178 -7.97 -2.29 26.05
N ALA A 179 -7.72 -2.23 24.74
CA ALA A 179 -6.44 -1.77 24.18
C ALA A 179 -6.25 -0.25 24.29
N PHE A 180 -7.32 0.51 24.55
CA PHE A 180 -7.26 1.96 24.69
C PHE A 180 -7.24 2.34 26.17
N SER A 181 -6.11 2.88 26.62
CA SER A 181 -5.96 3.36 28.00
C SER A 181 -6.90 4.53 28.33
N GLN A 182 -7.21 5.36 27.33
CA GLN A 182 -8.15 6.48 27.42
C GLN A 182 -8.86 6.72 26.08
N VAL A 183 -10.12 7.16 26.15
CA VAL A 183 -10.92 7.61 25.01
C VAL A 183 -11.48 9.00 25.31
N LEU A 184 -10.93 10.01 24.63
CA LEU A 184 -11.29 11.42 24.77
C LEU A 184 -12.19 11.86 23.62
N LEU A 185 -13.38 12.35 23.95
CA LEU A 185 -14.35 12.93 23.01
C LEU A 185 -14.41 14.44 23.26
N VAL A 186 -13.67 15.19 22.45
CA VAL A 186 -13.31 16.59 22.77
C VAL A 186 -14.24 17.59 22.11
N GLY A 187 -15.14 17.13 21.24
CA GLY A 187 -16.03 18.00 20.47
C GLY A 187 -15.33 18.78 19.36
N GLY A 188 -16.13 19.54 18.60
CA GLY A 188 -15.67 20.31 17.45
C GLY A 188 -14.88 21.56 17.82
N ASP A 189 -14.95 22.07 19.04
CA ASP A 189 -14.37 23.37 19.38
C ASP A 189 -12.99 23.27 20.05
N THR A 190 -12.51 22.04 20.29
CA THR A 190 -11.23 21.76 20.96
C THR A 190 -10.29 21.00 20.02
N LEU A 191 -9.02 21.42 20.00
CA LEU A 191 -7.97 20.71 19.28
C LEU A 191 -7.55 19.46 20.05
N LYS A 192 -7.15 18.42 19.31
CA LYS A 192 -6.81 17.13 19.94
C LYS A 192 -5.57 17.22 20.83
N ALA A 193 -4.56 17.99 20.44
CA ALA A 193 -3.35 18.16 21.24
C ALA A 193 -3.59 18.93 22.55
N ASP A 194 -4.48 19.91 22.53
CA ASP A 194 -4.85 20.66 23.75
C ASP A 194 -5.56 19.75 24.74
N ALA A 195 -6.53 18.96 24.25
CA ALA A 195 -7.23 17.98 25.07
C ALA A 195 -6.32 16.88 25.62
N ALA A 196 -5.36 16.40 24.81
CA ALA A 196 -4.33 15.45 25.27
C ALA A 196 -3.51 16.05 26.42
N THR A 197 -3.07 17.31 26.26
CA THR A 197 -2.29 18.03 27.28
C THR A 197 -3.10 18.24 28.56
N GLU A 198 -4.36 18.64 28.46
CA GLU A 198 -5.27 18.81 29.60
C GLU A 198 -5.51 17.48 30.35
N ALA A 199 -5.58 16.37 29.61
CA ALA A 199 -5.68 15.02 30.18
C ALA A 199 -4.33 14.48 30.72
N GLY A 200 -3.23 15.24 30.61
CA GLY A 200 -1.90 14.82 31.04
C GLY A 200 -1.27 13.73 30.17
N ILE A 201 -1.67 13.66 28.90
CA ILE A 201 -1.20 12.68 27.91
C ILE A 201 -0.18 13.36 26.99
N ASP A 202 1.07 12.89 27.04
CA ASP A 202 2.11 13.29 26.08
C ASP A 202 2.12 12.30 24.91
N VAL A 203 1.64 12.73 23.74
CA VAL A 203 1.46 11.86 22.56
C VAL A 203 2.69 11.96 21.65
N ASP A 204 3.35 10.82 21.43
CA ASP A 204 4.50 10.69 20.54
C ASP A 204 4.10 10.59 19.06
N VAL A 205 3.02 9.85 18.79
CA VAL A 205 2.58 9.51 17.43
C VAL A 205 1.09 9.77 17.29
N TRP A 206 0.72 10.49 16.22
CA TRP A 206 -0.67 10.75 15.85
C TRP A 206 -1.02 10.00 14.57
N VAL A 207 -2.10 9.23 14.62
CA VAL A 207 -2.70 8.55 13.45
C VAL A 207 -4.06 9.17 13.19
N ASP A 208 -4.16 9.93 12.10
CA ASP A 208 -5.30 10.80 11.82
C ASP A 208 -5.43 11.01 10.30
N ASP A 209 -6.64 10.92 9.75
CA ASP A 209 -6.91 11.25 8.34
C ASP A 209 -7.01 12.76 8.10
N SER A 210 -7.12 13.55 9.18
CA SER A 210 -7.26 14.99 9.21
C SER A 210 -6.22 15.63 10.14
N PRO A 211 -4.90 15.49 9.84
CA PRO A 211 -3.82 15.95 10.72
C PRO A 211 -3.86 17.46 11.03
N GLN A 212 -4.50 18.25 10.17
CA GLN A 212 -4.77 19.68 10.41
C GLN A 212 -5.64 19.96 11.65
N THR A 213 -6.24 18.92 12.26
CA THR A 213 -7.09 19.05 13.46
C THR A 213 -6.35 18.76 14.77
N ILE A 214 -5.06 18.40 14.68
CA ILE A 214 -4.26 18.01 15.84
C ILE A 214 -3.72 19.25 16.57
N THR A 215 -3.08 20.18 15.84
CA THR A 215 -2.46 21.39 16.38
C THR A 215 -2.71 22.59 15.50
N ASP A 216 -2.72 23.80 16.07
CA ASP A 216 -2.71 25.06 15.32
C ASP A 216 -1.34 25.42 14.71
N ALA A 217 -0.30 24.61 14.96
CA ALA A 217 1.03 24.90 14.46
C ALA A 217 1.10 24.72 12.93
N PRO A 218 1.66 25.69 12.19
CA PRO A 218 1.92 25.50 10.77
C PRO A 218 2.89 24.32 10.59
N LEU A 219 2.59 23.45 9.60
CA LEU A 219 3.49 22.36 9.20
C LEU A 219 4.92 22.91 9.06
N PRO A 220 5.94 22.23 9.61
CA PRO A 220 7.31 22.70 9.50
C PRO A 220 7.66 22.89 8.02
N GLU A 221 8.04 24.11 7.63
CA GLU A 221 8.33 24.42 6.23
C GLU A 221 9.37 23.42 5.70
N THR A 222 8.99 22.68 4.66
CA THR A 222 9.94 21.87 3.90
C THR A 222 11.00 22.82 3.34
N LYS A 223 12.21 22.82 3.92
CA LYS A 223 13.34 23.61 3.44
C LYS A 223 13.55 23.30 1.95
N LYS A 224 13.11 24.22 1.08
CA LYS A 224 13.42 24.16 -0.35
C LYS A 224 14.94 24.16 -0.49
N ARG A 225 15.51 23.02 -0.86
CA ARG A 225 16.93 22.90 -1.21
C ARG A 225 17.22 23.93 -2.31
N SER A 226 17.92 24.99 -1.95
CA SER A 226 18.37 25.99 -2.92
C SER A 226 19.30 25.29 -3.91
N ARG A 227 18.86 25.16 -5.16
CA ARG A 227 19.72 24.77 -6.28
C ARG A 227 20.79 25.85 -6.41
N ARG A 228 21.99 25.56 -5.90
CA ARG A 228 23.19 26.39 -6.13
C ARG A 228 23.46 26.36 -7.63
N LYS A 229 23.11 27.46 -8.30
CA LYS A 229 23.40 27.69 -9.72
C LYS A 229 24.92 27.75 -9.87
N LYS A 230 25.52 26.73 -10.49
CA LYS A 230 26.89 26.82 -11.02
C LYS A 230 26.85 27.88 -12.12
N SER A 231 27.54 28.98 -11.91
CA SER A 231 28.00 29.86 -12.98
C SER A 231 29.26 29.23 -13.56
N ASP A 232 29.16 28.73 -14.79
CA ASP A 232 30.33 28.38 -15.60
C ASP A 232 31.10 29.65 -15.95
N GLY A 233 32.43 29.53 -15.95
CA GLY A 233 33.37 30.51 -16.46
C GLY A 233 33.60 30.37 -17.96
#